data_AF-A0A450U8Z2-F1
#
_entry.id   AF-A0A450U8Z2-F1
#
_cell.length_a   1.000
_cell.length_b   1.000
_cell.length_c   1.000
_cell.angle_alpha   90.00
_cell.angle_beta   90.00
_cell.angle_gamma   90.00
#
_symmetry.space_group_name_H-M   'P 1'
#
loop_
_entity.id
_entity.type
_entity.pdbx_description
1 polymer ?
#
loop_
_entity_poly.entity_id
_entity_poly.type
_entity_poly.pdbx_seq_one_letter_code
_entity_poly.pdbx_strand_id
1 'polypeptide(L)'
;MSTITYEEVLSLFQETDRRFKETDRQIKELGRQIGGLGDKFGYFTEGMALPSMERILTEQFGMTFIMPRVRIRKNSEEIQIDVLAYANADINRAVVVEVKSRVKMEAIRQLQNIMERFRELYPEHENKEIIGILAGVDWDWGVAEKTREVGFLTASIRDEIFQLTAPEGFHARKW
;
A
#
# COMPACT_ATOMS: atom_id res chain seq x y z
N MET A 1 -44.82 -20.34 -43.47
CA MET A 1 -43.86 -19.56 -42.64
C MET A 1 -44.69 -18.60 -41.81
N SER A 2 -44.57 -18.62 -40.48
CA SER A 2 -45.24 -17.62 -39.65
C SER A 2 -44.60 -16.26 -39.89
N THR A 3 -45.40 -15.26 -40.21
CA THR A 3 -44.95 -13.89 -40.47
C THR A 3 -44.89 -13.16 -39.14
N ILE A 4 -43.70 -12.78 -38.68
CA ILE A 4 -43.54 -11.97 -37.46
C ILE A 4 -44.22 -10.62 -37.67
N THR A 5 -45.07 -10.23 -36.75
CA THR A 5 -45.81 -8.98 -36.73
C THR A 5 -44.98 -7.84 -36.10
N TYR A 6 -45.32 -6.60 -36.43
CA TYR A 6 -44.67 -5.42 -35.86
C TYR A 6 -44.84 -5.34 -34.33
N GLU A 7 -45.99 -5.77 -33.81
CA GLU A 7 -46.26 -5.80 -32.37
C GLU A 7 -45.38 -6.82 -31.63
N GLU A 8 -45.13 -7.99 -32.23
CA GLU A 8 -44.21 -8.99 -31.68
C GLU A 8 -42.77 -8.47 -31.62
N VAL A 9 -42.32 -7.77 -32.66
CA VAL A 9 -41.00 -7.12 -32.66
C VAL A 9 -40.92 -6.05 -31.57
N LEU A 10 -41.94 -5.19 -31.43
CA LEU A 10 -41.96 -4.14 -30.41
C LEU A 10 -41.95 -4.73 -28.99
N SER A 11 -42.70 -5.80 -28.77
CA SER A 11 -42.71 -6.54 -27.50
C SER A 11 -41.32 -7.11 -27.17
N LEU A 12 -40.66 -7.75 -28.14
CA LEU A 12 -39.29 -8.26 -27.98
C LEU A 12 -38.28 -7.15 -27.67
N PHE A 13 -38.42 -5.97 -28.29
CA PHE A 13 -37.57 -4.81 -27.98
C PHE A 13 -37.79 -4.29 -26.56
N GLN A 14 -39.04 -4.21 -26.10
CA GLN A 14 -39.36 -3.81 -24.73
C GLN A 14 -38.83 -4.82 -23.69
N GLU A 15 -38.95 -6.11 -23.98
CA GLU A 15 -38.41 -7.17 -23.13
C GLU A 15 -36.88 -7.12 -23.09
N THR A 16 -36.24 -6.89 -24.23
CA THR A 16 -34.79 -6.74 -24.34
C THR A 16 -34.30 -5.51 -23.55
N ASP A 17 -34.95 -4.35 -23.69
CA ASP A 17 -34.63 -3.14 -22.92
C ASP A 17 -34.77 -3.36 -21.40
N ARG A 18 -35.79 -4.11 -20.96
CA ARG A 18 -35.95 -4.49 -19.54
C ARG A 18 -34.78 -5.36 -19.06
N ARG A 19 -34.42 -6.41 -19.81
CA ARG A 19 -33.29 -7.29 -19.47
C ARG A 19 -31.95 -6.55 -19.47
N PHE A 20 -31.75 -5.61 -20.38
CA PHE A 20 -30.55 -4.76 -20.39
C PHE A 20 -30.48 -3.88 -19.13
N LYS A 21 -31.58 -3.21 -18.77
CA LYS A 21 -31.64 -2.39 -17.54
C LYS A 21 -31.41 -3.20 -16.27
N GLU A 22 -31.88 -4.45 -16.24
CA GLU A 22 -31.63 -5.36 -15.13
C GLU A 22 -30.15 -5.77 -15.05
N THR A 23 -29.55 -6.15 -16.19
CA THR A 23 -28.12 -6.46 -16.30
C THR A 23 -27.26 -5.27 -15.84
N ASP A 24 -27.57 -4.04 -16.29
CA ASP A 24 -26.85 -2.83 -15.89
C ASP A 24 -26.90 -2.59 -14.37
N ARG A 25 -28.05 -2.91 -13.73
CA ARG A 25 -28.19 -2.80 -12.27
C ARG A 25 -27.32 -3.85 -11.57
N GLN A 26 -27.35 -5.09 -12.04
CA GLN A 26 -26.53 -6.17 -11.48
C GLN A 26 -25.02 -5.88 -11.63
N ILE A 27 -24.57 -5.35 -12.77
CA ILE A 27 -23.17 -4.96 -12.98
C ILE A 27 -22.77 -3.84 -12.02
N LYS A 28 -23.62 -2.83 -11.82
CA LYS A 28 -23.35 -1.74 -10.86
C LYS A 28 -23.30 -2.24 -9.43
N GLU A 29 -24.19 -3.14 -9.04
CA GLU A 29 -24.21 -3.74 -7.71
C GLU A 29 -22.97 -4.60 -7.46
N LEU A 30 -22.59 -5.42 -8.44
CA LEU A 30 -21.36 -6.19 -8.41
C LEU A 30 -20.12 -5.29 -8.28
N GLY A 31 -20.06 -4.19 -9.04
CA GLY A 31 -18.99 -3.20 -8.93
C GLY A 31 -18.87 -2.58 -7.53
N ARG A 32 -20.01 -2.31 -6.86
CA ARG A 32 -20.02 -1.83 -5.47
C ARG A 32 -19.54 -2.89 -4.48
N GLN A 33 -19.96 -4.15 -4.64
CA GLN A 33 -19.52 -5.25 -3.78
C GLN A 33 -18.01 -5.50 -3.92
N ILE A 34 -17.48 -5.47 -5.15
CA ILE A 34 -16.04 -5.60 -5.43
C ILE A 34 -15.27 -4.42 -4.83
N GLY A 35 -15.78 -3.19 -4.96
CA GLY A 35 -15.18 -2.02 -4.31
C GLY A 35 -15.09 -2.18 -2.79
N GLY A 36 -16.18 -2.64 -2.15
CA GLY A 36 -16.21 -2.90 -0.71
C GLY A 36 -15.29 -4.03 -0.24
N LEU A 37 -14.89 -4.95 -1.13
CA LEU A 37 -13.85 -5.94 -0.83
C LEU A 37 -12.46 -5.31 -0.80
N GLY A 38 -12.16 -4.35 -1.68
CA GLY A 38 -10.90 -3.61 -1.69
C GLY A 38 -10.64 -2.88 -0.37
N ASP A 39 -11.65 -2.21 0.18
CA ASP A 39 -11.56 -1.50 1.46
C ASP A 39 -11.27 -2.46 2.63
N LYS A 40 -11.92 -3.63 2.64
CA LYS A 40 -11.68 -4.68 3.65
C LYS A 40 -10.27 -5.26 3.56
N PHE A 41 -9.74 -5.43 2.35
CA PHE A 41 -8.35 -5.83 2.14
C PHE A 41 -7.36 -4.80 2.67
N GLY A 42 -7.66 -3.51 2.53
CA GLY A 42 -6.89 -2.43 3.15
C GLY A 42 -6.85 -2.56 4.67
N TYR A 43 -8.00 -2.68 5.32
CA TYR A 43 -8.09 -2.85 6.77
C TYR A 43 -7.37 -4.11 7.27
N PHE A 44 -7.49 -5.23 6.55
CA PHE A 44 -6.80 -6.47 6.90
C PHE A 44 -5.27 -6.33 6.74
N THR A 45 -4.82 -5.62 5.71
CA THR A 45 -3.41 -5.27 5.51
C THR A 45 -2.89 -4.47 6.70
N GLU A 46 -3.60 -3.41 7.13
CA GLU A 46 -3.23 -2.64 8.31
C GLU A 46 -3.17 -3.49 9.58
N GLY A 47 -4.15 -4.38 9.76
CA GLY A 47 -4.26 -5.26 10.94
C GLY A 47 -3.10 -6.23 11.11
N MET A 48 -2.53 -6.75 10.01
CA MET A 48 -1.39 -7.68 10.05
C MET A 48 -0.03 -6.98 9.92
N ALA A 49 0.01 -5.83 9.24
CA ALA A 49 1.26 -5.14 8.94
C ALA A 49 1.92 -4.63 10.22
N LEU A 50 1.18 -3.99 11.13
CA LEU A 50 1.79 -3.41 12.33
C LEU A 50 2.49 -4.45 13.22
N PRO A 51 1.85 -5.56 13.65
CA PRO A 51 2.53 -6.58 14.45
C PRO A 51 3.77 -7.16 13.75
N SER A 52 3.68 -7.35 12.43
CA SER A 52 4.80 -7.86 11.65
C SER A 52 5.95 -6.84 11.55
N MET A 53 5.63 -5.55 11.37
CA MET A 53 6.63 -4.49 11.32
C MET A 53 7.27 -4.27 12.67
N GLU A 54 6.51 -4.29 13.77
CA GLU A 54 7.07 -4.22 15.13
C GLU A 54 8.10 -5.31 15.36
N ARG A 55 7.77 -6.55 14.97
CA ARG A 55 8.68 -7.69 15.05
C ARG A 55 9.93 -7.49 14.20
N ILE A 56 9.78 -7.15 12.92
CA ILE A 56 10.93 -6.93 12.01
C ILE A 56 11.82 -5.80 12.54
N LEU A 57 11.25 -4.67 12.90
CA LEU A 57 11.97 -3.48 13.35
C LEU A 57 12.69 -3.73 14.68
N THR A 58 12.09 -4.50 15.59
CA THR A 58 12.72 -4.86 16.87
C THR A 58 13.82 -5.91 16.67
N GLU A 59 13.48 -7.05 16.07
CA GLU A 59 14.36 -8.23 16.03
C GLU A 59 15.51 -8.07 15.03
N GLN A 60 15.26 -7.43 13.87
CA GLN A 60 16.21 -7.37 12.77
C GLN A 60 16.92 -6.02 12.68
N PHE A 61 16.27 -4.93 13.10
CA PHE A 61 16.84 -3.59 13.06
C PHE A 61 17.26 -3.05 14.43
N GLY A 62 16.86 -3.70 15.54
CA GLY A 62 17.19 -3.25 16.89
C GLY A 62 16.53 -1.91 17.26
N MET A 63 15.38 -1.59 16.65
CA MET A 63 14.68 -0.34 16.92
C MET A 63 14.09 -0.35 18.33
N THR A 64 14.29 0.74 19.07
CA THR A 64 13.83 0.87 20.47
C THR A 64 12.56 1.70 20.58
N PHE A 65 12.26 2.51 19.57
CA PHE A 65 11.01 3.25 19.45
C PHE A 65 10.33 2.83 18.15
N ILE A 66 9.04 2.46 18.23
CA ILE A 66 8.20 2.12 17.09
C ILE A 66 6.89 2.88 17.24
N MET A 67 6.56 3.68 16.24
CA MET A 67 5.43 4.60 16.24
C MET A 67 4.57 4.34 15.00
N PRO A 68 3.39 3.73 15.15
CA PRO A 68 2.44 3.59 14.06
C PRO A 68 1.69 4.88 13.76
N ARG A 69 1.23 5.03 12.52
CA ARG A 69 0.31 6.10 12.07
C ARG A 69 0.81 7.50 12.40
N VAL A 70 2.09 7.75 12.16
CA VAL A 70 2.68 9.06 12.41
C VAL A 70 2.09 10.07 11.42
N ARG A 71 1.56 11.16 11.96
CA ARG A 71 1.01 12.27 11.17
C ARG A 71 1.75 13.55 11.52
N ILE A 72 2.19 14.22 10.48
CA ILE A 72 3.05 15.39 10.57
C ILE A 72 2.37 16.50 9.83
N ARG A 73 2.13 17.63 10.50
CA ARG A 73 1.54 18.80 9.89
C ARG A 73 2.51 19.97 9.94
N LYS A 74 2.93 20.45 8.77
CA LYS A 74 3.84 21.60 8.64
C LYS A 74 3.46 22.43 7.43
N ASN A 75 3.33 23.76 7.61
CA ASN A 75 3.04 24.72 6.53
C ASN A 75 1.87 24.30 5.61
N SER A 76 0.74 23.91 6.21
CA SER A 76 -0.48 23.44 5.51
C SER A 76 -0.36 22.08 4.79
N GLU A 77 0.78 21.42 4.88
CA GLU A 77 0.96 20.07 4.37
C GLU A 77 0.83 19.05 5.50
N GLU A 78 0.17 17.94 5.19
CA GLU A 78 0.06 16.78 6.07
C GLU A 78 0.73 15.58 5.41
N ILE A 79 1.72 15.01 6.07
CA ILE A 79 2.36 13.77 5.67
C ILE A 79 2.00 12.70 6.69
N GLN A 80 1.62 11.55 6.17
CA GLN A 80 1.37 10.35 6.95
C GLN A 80 2.47 9.34 6.65
N ILE A 81 2.98 8.73 7.72
CA ILE A 81 3.91 7.62 7.69
C ILE A 81 3.23 6.47 8.42
N ASP A 82 3.16 5.30 7.78
CA ASP A 82 2.45 4.16 8.36
C ASP A 82 3.16 3.63 9.62
N VAL A 83 4.49 3.49 9.57
CA VAL A 83 5.31 3.22 10.76
C VAL A 83 6.62 4.00 10.68
N LEU A 84 6.94 4.72 11.75
CA LEU A 84 8.26 5.28 11.97
C LEU A 84 8.89 4.54 13.15
N ALA A 85 10.13 4.08 12.97
CA ALA A 85 10.90 3.51 14.07
C ALA A 85 12.29 4.12 14.13
N TYR A 86 12.85 4.23 15.33
CA TYR A 86 14.21 4.71 15.49
C TYR A 86 14.90 4.11 16.72
N ALA A 87 16.22 4.11 16.66
CA ALA A 87 17.10 3.84 17.77
C ALA A 87 18.13 4.97 17.88
N ASN A 88 18.63 5.19 19.10
CA ASN A 88 19.64 6.18 19.42
C ASN A 88 21.00 5.50 19.71
N ALA A 89 22.02 6.30 20.03
CA ALA A 89 23.36 5.83 20.43
C ALA A 89 23.99 4.87 19.41
N ASP A 90 24.16 3.59 19.75
CA ASP A 90 24.95 2.63 18.97
C ASP A 90 24.43 2.40 17.55
N ILE A 91 23.11 2.45 17.36
CA ILE A 91 22.48 2.24 16.05
C ILE A 91 22.27 3.57 15.32
N ASN A 92 21.90 4.62 16.07
CA ASN A 92 21.59 5.98 15.59
C ASN A 92 20.90 6.03 14.20
N ARG A 93 19.77 5.33 14.06
CA ARG A 93 19.04 5.15 12.79
C ARG A 93 17.56 5.40 12.94
N ALA A 94 16.93 5.88 11.89
CA ALA A 94 15.48 5.91 11.69
C ALA A 94 15.09 5.03 10.49
N VAL A 95 13.95 4.37 10.60
CA VAL A 95 13.36 3.52 9.57
C VAL A 95 11.94 4.01 9.31
N VAL A 96 11.69 4.41 8.07
CA VAL A 96 10.37 4.83 7.58
C VAL A 96 9.75 3.66 6.84
N VAL A 97 8.54 3.26 7.23
CA VAL A 97 7.81 2.18 6.58
C VAL A 97 6.51 2.71 5.98
N GLU A 98 6.29 2.40 4.72
CA GLU A 98 5.01 2.57 4.03
C GLU A 98 4.43 1.19 3.71
N VAL A 99 3.13 1.01 3.97
CA VAL A 99 2.41 -0.25 3.77
C VAL A 99 1.30 -0.05 2.76
N LYS A 100 1.26 -0.87 1.70
CA LYS A 100 0.17 -0.88 0.73
C LYS A 100 -0.47 -2.25 0.61
N SER A 101 -1.78 -2.31 0.47
CA SER A 101 -2.47 -3.55 0.10
C SER A 101 -2.04 -4.02 -1.29
N ARG A 102 -1.94 -3.09 -2.25
CA ARG A 102 -1.35 -3.33 -3.56
C ARG A 102 -0.26 -2.30 -3.87
N VAL A 103 0.95 -2.78 -4.09
CA VAL A 103 2.12 -1.95 -4.36
C VAL A 103 2.23 -1.70 -5.87
N LYS A 104 2.14 -0.42 -6.22
CA LYS A 104 2.31 0.09 -7.59
C LYS A 104 3.52 1.02 -7.65
N MET A 105 3.92 1.42 -8.86
CA MET A 105 5.03 2.35 -9.08
C MET A 105 4.85 3.69 -8.34
N GLU A 106 3.60 4.14 -8.14
CA GLU A 106 3.28 5.36 -7.39
C GLU A 106 3.73 5.27 -5.93
N ALA A 107 3.68 4.09 -5.32
CA ALA A 107 4.06 3.90 -3.92
C ALA A 107 5.57 4.12 -3.71
N ILE A 108 6.39 3.80 -4.72
CA ILE A 108 7.83 4.10 -4.71
C ILE A 108 8.03 5.62 -4.64
N ARG A 109 7.38 6.36 -5.54
CA ARG A 109 7.48 7.83 -5.58
C ARG A 109 6.97 8.48 -4.31
N GLN A 110 5.89 7.96 -3.73
CA GLN A 110 5.36 8.44 -2.46
C GLN A 110 6.40 8.28 -1.34
N LEU A 111 7.01 7.11 -1.20
CA LEU A 111 8.04 6.89 -0.19
C LEU A 111 9.28 7.75 -0.44
N GLN A 112 9.74 7.92 -1.69
CA GLN A 112 10.84 8.84 -2.01
C GLN A 112 10.54 10.27 -1.54
N ASN A 113 9.35 10.79 -1.84
CA ASN A 113 8.95 12.13 -1.42
C ASN A 113 8.94 12.30 0.11
N ILE A 114 8.52 11.27 0.85
CA ILE A 114 8.58 11.27 2.32
C ILE A 114 10.03 11.35 2.78
N MET A 115 10.92 10.54 2.20
CA MET A 115 12.31 10.44 2.59
C MET A 115 13.11 11.71 2.28
N GLU A 116 12.90 12.32 1.10
CA GLU A 116 13.54 13.59 0.71
C GLU A 116 13.23 14.73 1.68
N ARG A 117 12.02 14.72 2.24
CA ARG A 117 11.51 15.76 3.13
C ARG A 117 11.63 15.39 4.60
N PHE A 118 12.08 14.18 4.92
CA PHE A 118 12.03 13.64 6.27
C PHE A 118 12.74 14.54 7.27
N ARG A 119 13.96 15.00 6.96
CA ARG A 119 14.74 15.87 7.86
C ARG A 119 14.11 17.25 8.06
N GLU A 120 13.44 17.78 7.03
CA GLU A 120 12.71 19.04 7.16
C GLU A 120 11.50 18.90 8.10
N LEU A 121 10.89 17.71 8.12
CA LEU A 121 9.70 17.41 8.91
C LEU A 121 10.03 16.96 10.34
N TYR A 122 11.15 16.23 10.52
CA TYR A 122 11.67 15.66 11.77
C TYR A 122 13.13 16.09 11.99
N PRO A 123 13.38 17.38 12.29
CA PRO A 123 14.72 17.88 12.52
C PRO A 123 15.42 17.21 13.71
N GLU A 124 14.67 16.68 14.69
CA GLU A 124 15.22 15.89 15.80
C GLU A 124 15.94 14.60 15.37
N HIS A 125 15.78 14.19 14.11
CA HIS A 125 16.40 13.02 13.52
C HIS A 125 17.41 13.36 12.41
N GLU A 126 17.82 14.62 12.29
CA GLU A 126 18.72 15.10 11.23
C GLU A 126 20.03 14.30 11.15
N ASN A 127 20.59 13.95 12.30
CA ASN A 127 21.87 13.23 12.44
C ASN A 127 21.72 11.70 12.38
N LYS A 128 20.53 11.16 12.09
CA LYS A 128 20.32 9.72 11.98
C LYS A 128 20.59 9.23 10.56
N GLU A 129 21.05 7.99 10.46
CA GLU A 129 20.89 7.27 9.19
C GLU A 129 19.41 7.01 8.95
N ILE A 130 18.90 7.30 7.76
CA ILE A 130 17.47 7.11 7.44
C ILE A 130 17.37 6.11 6.30
N ILE A 131 16.59 5.05 6.50
CA ILE A 131 16.29 4.04 5.48
C ILE A 131 14.79 3.84 5.34
N GLY A 132 14.36 3.41 4.15
CA GLY A 132 12.95 3.17 3.84
C GLY A 132 12.64 1.70 3.60
N ILE A 133 11.48 1.26 4.08
CA ILE A 133 10.88 -0.05 3.78
C ILE A 133 9.54 0.19 3.08
N LEU A 134 9.38 -0.41 1.90
CA LEU A 134 8.07 -0.49 1.25
C LEU A 134 7.51 -1.90 1.44
N ALA A 135 6.41 -1.99 2.16
CA ALA A 135 5.72 -3.23 2.45
C ALA A 135 4.43 -3.33 1.64
N GLY A 136 4.09 -4.54 1.18
CA GLY A 136 2.74 -4.77 0.70
C GLY A 136 2.34 -6.22 0.46
N VAL A 137 1.03 -6.42 0.35
CA VAL A 137 0.40 -7.75 0.21
C VAL A 137 0.52 -8.25 -1.22
N ASP A 138 0.10 -7.43 -2.19
CA ASP A 138 0.17 -7.72 -3.62
C ASP A 138 1.10 -6.71 -4.32
N TRP A 139 1.91 -7.17 -5.27
CA TRP A 139 2.89 -6.34 -5.96
C TRP A 139 2.69 -6.42 -7.46
N ASP A 140 2.56 -5.28 -8.12
CA ASP A 140 2.58 -5.23 -9.58
C ASP A 140 3.94 -5.74 -10.10
N TRP A 141 3.91 -6.35 -11.29
CA TRP A 141 5.09 -6.96 -11.90
C TRP A 141 6.25 -5.96 -12.03
N GLY A 142 7.45 -6.36 -11.62
CA GLY A 142 8.67 -5.54 -11.66
C GLY A 142 8.75 -4.44 -10.58
N VAL A 143 7.68 -4.13 -9.85
CA VAL A 143 7.70 -3.04 -8.86
C VAL A 143 8.64 -3.35 -7.71
N ALA A 144 8.65 -4.58 -7.20
CA ALA A 144 9.55 -4.98 -6.10
C ALA A 144 11.03 -4.84 -6.50
N GLU A 145 11.39 -5.18 -7.74
CA GLU A 145 12.74 -4.99 -8.25
C GLU A 145 13.06 -3.50 -8.34
N LYS A 146 12.15 -2.70 -8.90
CA LYS A 146 12.35 -1.25 -9.00
C LYS A 146 12.48 -0.57 -7.64
N THR A 147 11.72 -1.00 -6.64
CA THR A 147 11.81 -0.52 -5.25
C THR A 147 13.21 -0.75 -4.69
N ARG A 148 13.82 -1.90 -4.96
CA ARG A 148 15.19 -2.20 -4.53
C ARG A 148 16.22 -1.40 -5.31
N GLU A 149 16.05 -1.22 -6.62
CA GLU A 149 16.93 -0.38 -7.44
C GLU A 149 17.04 1.06 -6.93
N VAL A 150 15.92 1.64 -6.46
CA VAL A 150 15.94 2.99 -5.87
C VAL A 150 16.44 3.02 -4.42
N GLY A 151 16.74 1.85 -3.86
CA GLY A 151 17.40 1.68 -2.57
C GLY A 151 16.48 1.42 -1.39
N PHE A 152 15.22 1.06 -1.60
CA PHE A 152 14.33 0.68 -0.51
C PHE A 152 14.35 -0.82 -0.25
N LEU A 153 14.21 -1.19 1.01
CA LEU A 153 13.93 -2.57 1.39
C LEU A 153 12.48 -2.90 1.00
N THR A 154 12.25 -4.15 0.61
CA THR A 154 10.92 -4.67 0.33
C THR A 154 10.48 -5.62 1.44
N ALA A 155 9.21 -5.55 1.81
CA ALA A 155 8.58 -6.55 2.68
C ALA A 155 7.26 -7.03 2.07
N SER A 156 6.97 -8.31 2.20
CA SER A 156 5.74 -8.90 1.67
C SER A 156 5.17 -9.90 2.66
N ILE A 157 3.86 -10.12 2.58
CA ILE A 157 3.19 -11.12 3.39
C ILE A 157 3.58 -12.54 2.94
N ARG A 158 3.89 -13.40 3.91
CA ARG A 158 4.09 -14.85 3.75
C ARG A 158 3.49 -15.52 4.97
N ASP A 159 2.60 -16.49 4.75
CA ASP A 159 1.93 -17.21 5.84
C ASP A 159 1.34 -16.26 6.90
N GLU A 160 0.57 -15.25 6.44
CA GLU A 160 -0.10 -14.22 7.26
C GLU A 160 0.83 -13.22 7.99
N ILE A 161 2.14 -13.33 7.83
CA ILE A 161 3.12 -12.45 8.50
C ILE A 161 3.98 -11.74 7.45
N PHE A 162 4.24 -10.44 7.63
CA PHE A 162 5.20 -9.77 6.75
C PHE A 162 6.63 -10.21 7.05
N GLN A 163 7.40 -10.39 5.98
CA GLN A 163 8.82 -10.71 6.03
C GLN A 163 9.57 -9.80 5.05
N LEU A 164 10.82 -9.46 5.38
CA LEU A 164 11.70 -8.82 4.40
C LEU A 164 11.92 -9.74 3.20
N THR A 165 11.85 -9.16 2.01
CA THR A 165 12.05 -9.86 0.73
C THR A 165 13.21 -9.29 -0.07
N ALA A 166 13.95 -8.33 0.50
CA ALA A 166 15.22 -7.90 -0.05
C ALA A 166 16.21 -9.08 -0.05
N PRO A 167 16.99 -9.29 -1.13
CA PRO A 167 17.94 -10.39 -1.21
C PRO A 167 19.06 -10.22 -0.18
N GLU A 168 19.69 -11.33 0.17
CA GLU A 168 20.86 -11.32 1.04
C GLU A 168 21.97 -10.41 0.46
N GLY A 169 22.60 -9.61 1.32
CA GLY A 169 23.61 -8.63 0.90
C GLY A 169 23.06 -7.34 0.27
N PHE A 170 21.73 -7.18 0.16
CA PHE A 170 21.14 -5.91 -0.24
C PHE A 170 21.44 -4.80 0.80
N HIS A 171 21.96 -3.68 0.33
CA HIS A 171 22.21 -2.50 1.15
C HIS A 171 21.21 -1.41 0.80
N ALA A 172 20.35 -1.06 1.75
CA ALA A 172 19.40 0.04 1.58
C ALA A 172 20.14 1.37 1.37
N ARG A 173 19.57 2.23 0.52
CA ARG A 173 20.02 3.61 0.38
C ARG A 173 19.79 4.32 1.71
N LYS A 174 20.85 5.00 2.16
CA LYS A 174 20.78 5.97 3.25
C LYS A 174 20.36 7.32 2.65
N TRP A 175 19.27 7.87 3.12
CA TRP A 175 18.70 9.14 2.68
C TRP A 175 19.23 10.30 3.49
#